data_AF-K2S7R5-F1
#
_entry.id   AF-K2S7R5-F1
#
_cell.length_a   1.000
_cell.length_b   1.000
_cell.length_c   1.000
_cell.angle_alpha   90.00
_cell.angle_beta   90.00
_cell.angle_gamma   90.00
#
_symmetry.space_group_name_H-M   'P 1'
#
loop_
_entity.id
_entity.type
_entity.pdbx_description
1 polymer ?
#
loop_
_entity_poly.entity_id
_entity_poly.type
_entity_poly.pdbx_seq_one_letter_code
_entity_poly.pdbx_strand_id
1 'polypeptide(L)'
;MDQNWPQLQETTIRLWIASAASALAFHLLIQNFELLELLVWQALGVATAVGAGAFYIDLQVLRSTPSDAAKHLAVSAMSFSLTLTASIIIYRAFFHRLRRFPGPFAAKLSKLWSVYQSSKDFKYNLLLEDLHKKYGDVVRTGPRELSVARASALPQVTSCRKTIFYAHTDWKQARLGMLETRDLEDHRKRRRPWEMALGMKEIAGYDRDIQSAIGLFLDQIACEPGQRINITDWSAMLAYDLMGVVGFGKDFGSIRSGKQSPAIDALRSAMRALGVLFPVPWLINILGHIPGAEGGLQPFAQYCRDVVAEKRKACCCKMSVVRPKDVISWLIRAFEEGGPSGAPTKEALDEDARALVIAGAETTYVTLVNAFYYLAAHPSVYANLQREVDAACPGGEASFTHDRVKNLPLLDAVINETLRLKPPVPLGQPRLTPPEGLRIDDDLFIPGDVHVSMPQWVIQRDERSYERPEEFVPERWVAGGEKAGMIKDRAAFFPFQIGEYAKAC
;
A
#
# COMPACT_ATOMS: atom_id res chain seq x y z
N MET A 1 10.94 15.39 -61.71
CA MET A 1 11.00 15.04 -60.27
C MET A 1 9.82 14.17 -59.82
N ASP A 2 9.02 13.57 -60.72
CA ASP A 2 7.73 12.94 -60.34
C ASP A 2 7.59 11.43 -60.64
N GLN A 3 8.67 10.69 -60.96
CA GLN A 3 8.55 9.27 -61.34
C GLN A 3 8.56 8.27 -60.16
N ASN A 4 8.93 8.68 -58.94
CA ASN A 4 9.04 7.76 -57.79
C ASN A 4 7.85 7.82 -56.81
N TRP A 5 6.90 8.75 -56.99
CA TRP A 5 5.79 8.96 -56.06
C TRP A 5 4.86 7.74 -55.88
N PRO A 6 4.45 7.01 -56.94
CA PRO A 6 3.57 5.85 -56.80
C PRO A 6 4.24 4.68 -56.05
N GLN A 7 5.54 4.45 -56.30
CA GLN A 7 6.31 3.39 -55.66
C GLN A 7 6.56 3.66 -54.17
N LEU A 8 6.81 4.93 -53.81
CA LEU A 8 6.94 5.35 -52.41
C LEU A 8 5.61 5.18 -51.65
N GLN A 9 4.48 5.52 -52.27
CA GLN A 9 3.16 5.31 -51.66
C GLN A 9 2.85 3.83 -51.45
N GLU A 10 3.13 2.98 -52.43
CA GLU A 10 2.89 1.54 -52.32
C GLU A 10 3.75 0.88 -51.23
N THR A 11 5.04 1.26 -51.16
CA THR A 11 5.97 0.77 -50.12
C THR A 11 5.51 1.19 -48.73
N THR A 12 5.08 2.45 -48.58
CA THR A 12 4.55 2.99 -47.32
C THR A 12 3.30 2.22 -46.87
N ILE A 13 2.37 1.92 -47.79
CA ILE A 13 1.15 1.15 -47.48
C ILE A 13 1.50 -0.27 -47.02
N ARG A 14 2.45 -0.94 -47.68
CA ARG A 14 2.89 -2.29 -47.29
C ARG A 14 3.51 -2.31 -45.89
N LEU A 15 4.34 -1.31 -45.57
CA LEU A 15 4.92 -1.14 -44.24
C LEU A 15 3.84 -0.93 -43.18
N TRP A 16 2.85 -0.06 -43.46
CA TRP A 16 1.71 0.14 -42.57
C TRP A 16 1.00 -1.17 -42.24
N ILE A 17 0.65 -1.97 -43.25
CA ILE A 17 -0.08 -3.24 -43.09
C ILE A 17 0.76 -4.25 -42.31
N ALA A 18 2.05 -4.40 -42.63
CA ALA A 18 2.94 -5.34 -41.96
C ALA A 18 3.14 -4.99 -40.47
N SER A 19 3.33 -3.70 -40.16
CA SER A 19 3.44 -3.21 -38.78
C SER A 19 2.14 -3.39 -38.00
N ALA A 20 0.99 -3.14 -38.63
CA ALA A 20 -0.32 -3.37 -38.02
C ALA A 20 -0.56 -4.85 -37.72
N ALA A 21 -0.27 -5.75 -38.67
CA ALA A 21 -0.38 -7.20 -38.46
C ALA A 21 0.52 -7.68 -37.32
N SER A 22 1.76 -7.18 -37.26
CA SER A 22 2.71 -7.47 -36.19
C SER A 22 2.20 -6.98 -34.83
N ALA A 23 1.58 -5.80 -34.76
CA ALA A 23 0.98 -5.26 -33.55
C ALA A 23 -0.19 -6.12 -33.04
N LEU A 24 -1.05 -6.60 -33.95
CA LEU A 24 -2.15 -7.49 -33.60
C LEU A 24 -1.63 -8.84 -33.09
N ALA A 25 -0.65 -9.43 -33.79
CA ALA A 25 -0.01 -10.66 -33.34
C ALA A 25 0.65 -10.49 -31.96
N PHE A 26 1.38 -9.39 -31.76
CA PHE A 26 1.98 -9.06 -30.48
C PHE A 26 0.92 -8.94 -29.38
N HIS A 27 -0.18 -8.22 -29.62
CA HIS A 27 -1.25 -8.10 -28.64
C HIS A 27 -1.87 -9.46 -28.28
N LEU A 28 -2.13 -10.31 -29.28
CA LEU A 28 -2.68 -11.65 -29.04
C LEU A 28 -1.77 -12.52 -28.18
N LEU A 29 -0.44 -12.35 -28.30
CA LEU A 29 0.54 -13.03 -27.47
C LEU A 29 0.54 -12.51 -26.03
N ILE A 30 0.43 -11.19 -25.81
CA ILE A 30 0.58 -10.58 -24.48
C ILE A 30 -0.73 -10.39 -23.71
N GLN A 31 -1.89 -10.50 -24.36
CA GLN A 31 -3.19 -10.15 -23.77
C GLN A 31 -3.57 -10.94 -22.50
N ASN A 32 -2.93 -12.09 -22.27
CA ASN A 32 -3.13 -12.94 -21.09
C ASN A 32 -2.01 -12.78 -20.05
N PHE A 33 -0.89 -12.18 -20.41
CA PHE A 33 0.24 -11.97 -19.51
C PHE A 33 0.22 -10.56 -18.93
N GLU A 34 0.70 -10.42 -17.70
CA GLU A 34 1.10 -9.11 -17.19
C GLU A 34 2.57 -8.96 -17.59
N LEU A 35 2.86 -8.02 -18.50
CA LEU A 35 4.24 -7.68 -18.81
C LEU A 35 4.86 -7.19 -17.49
N LEU A 36 5.73 -8.01 -16.90
CA LEU A 36 6.45 -7.66 -15.69
C LEU A 36 7.23 -6.37 -15.94
N GLU A 37 7.37 -5.52 -14.93
CA GLU A 37 7.90 -4.15 -15.05
C GLU A 37 9.33 -4.12 -15.62
N LEU A 38 10.14 -5.16 -15.37
CA LEU A 38 11.47 -5.31 -15.97
C LEU A 38 11.44 -5.49 -17.49
N LEU A 39 10.35 -6.07 -18.00
CA LEU A 39 10.14 -6.19 -19.42
C LEU A 39 9.93 -4.83 -20.06
N VAL A 40 9.62 -3.75 -19.34
CA VAL A 40 9.49 -2.42 -19.96
C VAL A 40 10.85 -1.96 -20.46
N TRP A 41 11.89 -2.02 -19.63
CA TRP A 41 13.25 -1.63 -20.04
C TRP A 41 13.85 -2.61 -21.06
N GLN A 42 13.63 -3.91 -20.87
CA GLN A 42 14.06 -4.91 -21.84
C GLN A 42 13.31 -4.79 -23.17
N ALA A 43 11.99 -4.55 -23.15
CA ALA A 43 11.21 -4.31 -24.35
C ALA A 43 11.60 -3.00 -25.02
N LEU A 44 11.93 -1.95 -24.26
CA LEU A 44 12.48 -0.71 -24.83
C LEU A 44 13.83 -0.96 -25.50
N GLY A 45 14.71 -1.74 -24.86
CA GLY A 45 15.98 -2.17 -25.44
C GLY A 45 15.81 -3.01 -26.71
N VAL A 46 14.91 -4.00 -26.69
CA VAL A 46 14.56 -4.82 -27.86
C VAL A 46 13.95 -3.97 -28.95
N ALA A 47 13.00 -3.08 -28.64
CA ALA A 47 12.39 -2.19 -29.62
C ALA A 47 13.41 -1.25 -30.25
N THR A 48 14.38 -0.75 -29.46
CA THR A 48 15.49 0.07 -29.96
C THR A 48 16.40 -0.73 -30.89
N ALA A 49 16.78 -1.96 -30.50
CA ALA A 49 17.60 -2.84 -31.33
C ALA A 49 16.90 -3.24 -32.64
N VAL A 50 15.61 -3.57 -32.58
CA VAL A 50 14.78 -3.86 -33.75
C VAL A 50 14.66 -2.63 -34.66
N GLY A 51 14.44 -1.44 -34.09
CA GLY A 51 14.39 -0.19 -34.83
C GLY A 51 15.71 0.14 -35.53
N ALA A 52 16.84 -0.02 -34.83
CA ALA A 52 18.18 0.18 -35.39
C ALA A 52 18.50 -0.84 -36.49
N GLY A 53 18.12 -2.11 -36.30
CA GLY A 53 18.26 -3.15 -37.30
C GLY A 53 17.41 -2.88 -38.55
N ALA A 54 16.16 -2.47 -38.37
CA ALA A 54 15.27 -2.08 -39.48
C ALA A 54 15.84 -0.89 -40.26
N PHE A 55 16.33 0.13 -39.55
CA PHE A 55 16.99 1.28 -40.17
C PHE A 55 18.25 0.88 -40.96
N TYR A 56 19.08 0.00 -40.41
CA TYR A 56 20.27 -0.52 -41.09
C TYR A 56 19.93 -1.34 -42.35
N ILE A 57 18.93 -2.23 -42.27
CA ILE A 57 18.46 -3.01 -43.42
C ILE A 57 17.95 -2.08 -44.52
N ASP A 58 17.20 -1.04 -44.17
CA ASP A 58 16.67 -0.09 -45.15
C ASP A 58 17.80 0.66 -45.87
N LEU A 59 18.85 1.07 -45.15
CA LEU A 59 20.03 1.70 -45.74
C LEU A 59 20.85 0.76 -46.62
N GLN A 60 21.11 -0.47 -46.17
CA GLN A 60 22.09 -1.36 -46.81
C GLN A 60 21.48 -2.29 -47.84
N VAL A 61 20.28 -2.81 -47.58
CA VAL A 61 19.60 -3.80 -48.42
C VAL A 61 18.67 -3.09 -49.39
N LEU A 62 17.79 -2.21 -48.88
CA LEU A 62 16.83 -1.48 -49.71
C LEU A 62 17.45 -0.25 -50.39
N ARG A 63 18.67 0.12 -49.99
CA ARG A 63 19.44 1.27 -50.53
C ARG A 63 18.66 2.59 -50.41
N SER A 64 17.81 2.70 -49.39
CA SER A 64 17.06 3.92 -49.09
C SER A 64 18.00 5.04 -48.64
N THR A 65 17.61 6.28 -48.87
CA THR A 65 18.34 7.42 -48.28
C THR A 65 18.14 7.43 -46.76
N PRO A 66 19.05 8.02 -45.96
CA PRO A 66 18.84 8.15 -44.50
C PRO A 66 17.54 8.85 -44.12
N SER A 67 17.09 9.81 -44.95
CA SER A 67 15.81 10.49 -44.73
C SER A 67 14.63 9.54 -44.94
N ASP A 68 14.66 8.73 -45.99
CA ASP A 68 13.58 7.81 -46.29
C ASP A 68 13.55 6.63 -45.30
N ALA A 69 14.71 6.13 -44.87
CA ALA A 69 14.80 5.13 -43.82
C ALA A 69 14.25 5.63 -42.48
N ALA A 70 14.49 6.89 -42.13
CA ALA A 70 13.90 7.51 -40.95
C ALA A 70 12.36 7.63 -41.07
N LYS A 71 11.85 7.99 -42.26
CA LYS A 71 10.39 8.04 -42.52
C LYS A 71 9.76 6.66 -42.42
N HIS A 72 10.36 5.63 -43.04
CA HIS A 72 9.86 4.26 -42.99
C HIS A 72 9.81 3.72 -41.55
N LEU A 73 10.85 3.98 -40.75
CA LEU A 73 10.87 3.60 -39.34
C LEU A 73 9.79 4.34 -38.54
N ALA A 74 9.65 5.65 -38.71
CA ALA A 74 8.63 6.45 -38.03
C ALA A 74 7.21 6.00 -38.37
N VAL A 75 6.94 5.74 -39.66
CA VAL A 75 5.66 5.20 -40.15
C VAL A 75 5.38 3.82 -39.53
N SER A 76 6.36 2.93 -39.55
CA SER A 76 6.21 1.57 -39.02
C SER A 76 5.96 1.59 -37.51
N ALA A 77 6.71 2.41 -36.77
CA ALA A 77 6.53 2.58 -35.33
C ALA A 77 5.15 3.16 -34.99
N MET A 78 4.73 4.22 -35.70
CA MET A 78 3.41 4.83 -35.51
C MET A 78 2.28 3.86 -35.84
N SER A 79 2.39 3.13 -36.95
CA SER A 79 1.41 2.09 -37.34
C SER A 79 1.29 1.01 -36.28
N PHE A 80 2.43 0.48 -35.82
CA PHE A 80 2.48 -0.53 -34.78
C PHE A 80 1.83 -0.03 -33.48
N SER A 81 2.24 1.15 -32.99
CA SER A 81 1.74 1.72 -31.74
C SER A 81 0.25 2.05 -31.77
N LEU A 82 -0.24 2.65 -32.86
CA LEU A 82 -1.67 2.97 -33.01
C LEU A 82 -2.51 1.70 -33.10
N THR A 83 -2.08 0.72 -33.91
CA THR A 83 -2.79 -0.55 -34.05
C THR A 83 -2.81 -1.32 -32.73
N LEU A 84 -1.67 -1.40 -32.04
CA LEU A 84 -1.56 -2.05 -30.74
C LEU A 84 -2.49 -1.39 -29.72
N THR A 85 -2.46 -0.06 -29.63
CA THR A 85 -3.30 0.70 -28.69
C THR A 85 -4.78 0.51 -28.98
N ALA A 86 -5.20 0.61 -30.25
CA ALA A 86 -6.57 0.39 -30.67
C ALA A 86 -7.02 -1.04 -30.34
N SER A 87 -6.19 -2.04 -30.65
CA SER A 87 -6.45 -3.45 -30.34
C SER A 87 -6.63 -3.69 -28.84
N ILE A 88 -5.76 -3.12 -28.00
CA ILE A 88 -5.86 -3.19 -26.52
C ILE A 88 -7.15 -2.55 -26.02
N ILE A 89 -7.50 -1.36 -26.51
CA ILE A 89 -8.71 -0.64 -26.10
C ILE A 89 -9.97 -1.45 -26.46
N ILE A 90 -10.04 -1.92 -27.71
CA ILE A 90 -11.18 -2.72 -28.19
C ILE A 90 -11.32 -4.01 -27.38
N TYR A 91 -10.22 -4.73 -27.15
CA TYR A 91 -10.21 -5.93 -26.32
C TYR A 91 -10.70 -5.64 -24.91
N ARG A 92 -10.14 -4.62 -24.24
CA ARG A 92 -10.49 -4.24 -22.86
C ARG A 92 -11.95 -3.83 -22.71
N ALA A 93 -12.49 -3.16 -23.71
CA ALA A 93 -13.88 -2.70 -23.76
C ALA A 93 -14.88 -3.86 -23.92
N PHE A 94 -14.63 -4.77 -24.85
CA PHE A 94 -15.67 -5.71 -25.32
C PHE A 94 -15.34 -7.20 -25.09
N PHE A 95 -14.07 -7.59 -25.13
CA PHE A 95 -13.65 -8.99 -25.17
C PHE A 95 -12.93 -9.46 -23.91
N HIS A 96 -12.58 -8.54 -23.00
CA HIS A 96 -11.89 -8.86 -21.77
C HIS A 96 -12.70 -9.83 -20.91
N ARG A 97 -12.01 -10.78 -20.24
CA ARG A 97 -12.64 -11.76 -19.34
C ARG A 97 -13.49 -11.15 -18.21
N LEU A 98 -13.18 -9.91 -17.84
CA LEU A 98 -13.93 -9.12 -16.85
C LEU A 98 -15.10 -8.31 -17.44
N ARG A 99 -15.50 -8.52 -18.71
CA ARG A 99 -16.56 -7.75 -19.36
C ARG A 99 -17.91 -7.83 -18.64
N ARG A 100 -18.17 -8.93 -17.94
CA ARG A 100 -19.42 -9.16 -17.19
C ARG A 100 -19.53 -8.29 -15.93
N PHE A 101 -18.40 -7.79 -15.41
CA PHE A 101 -18.41 -6.99 -14.20
C PHE A 101 -18.70 -5.51 -14.52
N PRO A 102 -19.62 -4.88 -13.78
CA PRO A 102 -19.99 -3.49 -13.99
C PRO A 102 -18.88 -2.54 -13.51
N GLY A 103 -18.95 -1.26 -13.89
CA GLY A 103 -17.97 -0.25 -13.49
C GLY A 103 -17.81 0.87 -14.53
N PRO A 104 -17.14 1.97 -14.18
CA PRO A 104 -16.94 3.09 -15.09
C PRO A 104 -16.21 2.67 -16.36
N PHE A 105 -16.72 3.07 -17.53
CA PHE A 105 -16.16 2.65 -18.81
C PHE A 105 -14.66 2.99 -18.94
N ALA A 106 -14.26 4.21 -18.55
CA ALA A 106 -12.86 4.64 -18.57
C ALA A 106 -11.96 3.78 -17.67
N ALA A 107 -12.45 3.34 -16.50
CA ALA A 107 -11.73 2.45 -15.60
C ALA A 107 -11.48 1.07 -16.24
N LYS A 108 -12.41 0.57 -17.07
CA LYS A 108 -12.24 -0.68 -17.81
C LYS A 108 -11.09 -0.60 -18.83
N LEU A 109 -10.78 0.60 -19.34
CA LEU A 109 -9.76 0.82 -20.37
C LEU A 109 -8.37 1.07 -19.78
N SER A 110 -8.27 1.87 -18.71
CA SER A 110 -6.97 2.28 -18.16
C SER A 110 -7.03 2.66 -16.68
N LYS A 111 -5.97 2.32 -15.93
CA LYS A 111 -5.75 2.78 -14.55
C LYS A 111 -5.38 4.27 -14.46
N LEU A 112 -5.02 4.91 -15.57
CA LEU A 112 -4.86 6.38 -15.60
C LEU A 112 -6.14 7.12 -15.24
N TRP A 113 -7.31 6.49 -15.45
CA TRP A 113 -8.56 7.02 -14.94
C TRP A 113 -8.54 7.09 -13.40
N SER A 114 -8.09 6.04 -12.71
CA SER A 114 -7.97 6.04 -11.25
C SER A 114 -6.95 7.08 -10.78
N VAL A 115 -5.83 7.24 -11.48
CA VAL A 115 -4.82 8.28 -11.18
C VAL A 115 -5.46 9.68 -11.25
N TYR A 116 -6.16 9.97 -12.36
CA TYR A 116 -6.86 11.25 -12.54
C TYR A 116 -7.92 11.49 -11.46
N GLN A 117 -8.65 10.45 -11.05
CA GLN A 117 -9.65 10.58 -10.00
C GLN A 117 -9.00 10.81 -8.63
N SER A 118 -7.93 10.08 -8.29
CA SER A 118 -7.17 10.27 -7.06
C SER A 118 -6.52 11.65 -6.98
N SER A 119 -6.08 12.23 -8.10
CA SER A 119 -5.41 13.54 -8.11
C SER A 119 -6.32 14.73 -7.87
N LYS A 120 -7.66 14.56 -7.89
CA LYS A 120 -8.60 15.68 -7.70
C LYS A 120 -8.59 16.19 -6.27
N ASP A 121 -8.75 15.29 -5.31
CA ASP A 121 -8.95 15.62 -3.90
C ASP A 121 -8.41 14.57 -2.93
N PHE A 122 -7.71 13.54 -3.43
CA PHE A 122 -7.16 12.42 -2.65
C PHE A 122 -8.23 11.57 -1.94
N LYS A 123 -9.51 11.63 -2.36
CA LYS A 123 -10.64 10.93 -1.73
C LYS A 123 -11.15 9.75 -2.55
N TYR A 124 -10.24 8.95 -3.10
CA TYR A 124 -10.60 7.79 -3.93
C TYR A 124 -11.49 6.77 -3.19
N ASN A 125 -11.41 6.70 -1.85
CA ASN A 125 -12.28 5.87 -1.02
C ASN A 125 -13.76 6.29 -1.09
N LEU A 126 -14.05 7.60 -1.14
CA LEU A 126 -15.43 8.10 -1.28
C LEU A 126 -15.96 7.84 -2.68
N LEU A 127 -15.12 8.03 -3.71
CA LEU A 127 -15.48 7.63 -5.07
C LEU A 127 -15.83 6.13 -5.12
N LEU A 128 -15.02 5.29 -4.47
CA LEU A 128 -15.25 3.85 -4.47
C LEU A 128 -16.56 3.46 -3.78
N GLU A 129 -16.91 4.16 -2.70
CA GLU A 129 -18.21 4.04 -2.04
C GLU A 129 -19.36 4.38 -3.02
N ASP A 130 -19.29 5.50 -3.73
CA ASP A 130 -20.30 5.90 -4.73
C ASP A 130 -20.41 4.88 -5.88
N LEU A 131 -19.28 4.31 -6.29
CA LEU A 131 -19.26 3.26 -7.31
C LEU A 131 -19.95 1.99 -6.82
N HIS A 132 -19.74 1.58 -5.58
CA HIS A 132 -20.43 0.41 -5.01
C HIS A 132 -21.93 0.67 -4.82
N LYS A 133 -22.33 1.88 -4.41
CA LYS A 133 -23.75 2.29 -4.40
C LYS A 133 -24.39 2.20 -5.79
N LYS A 134 -23.65 2.54 -6.85
CA LYS A 134 -24.15 2.55 -8.24
C LYS A 134 -24.14 1.19 -8.93
N TYR A 135 -23.09 0.40 -8.74
CA TYR A 135 -22.81 -0.81 -9.51
C TYR A 135 -22.96 -2.11 -8.70
N GLY A 136 -23.15 -2.01 -7.38
CA GLY A 136 -23.31 -3.13 -6.47
C GLY A 136 -22.00 -3.63 -5.87
N ASP A 137 -22.01 -4.87 -5.39
CA ASP A 137 -20.95 -5.47 -4.57
C ASP A 137 -19.60 -5.66 -5.28
N VAL A 138 -19.60 -5.81 -6.61
CA VAL A 138 -18.39 -6.08 -7.39
C VAL A 138 -18.25 -5.07 -8.52
N VAL A 139 -17.21 -4.25 -8.45
CA VAL A 139 -16.97 -3.16 -9.38
C VAL A 139 -15.62 -3.32 -10.07
N ARG A 140 -15.61 -3.25 -11.39
CA ARG A 140 -14.39 -3.21 -12.21
C ARG A 140 -13.78 -1.81 -12.17
N THR A 141 -12.71 -1.65 -11.39
CA THR A 141 -11.96 -0.40 -11.16
C THR A 141 -10.66 -0.31 -11.97
N GLY A 142 -10.40 -1.30 -12.82
CA GLY A 142 -9.27 -1.33 -13.73
C GLY A 142 -9.43 -2.35 -14.86
N PRO A 143 -8.51 -2.38 -15.83
CA PRO A 143 -8.54 -3.38 -16.90
C PRO A 143 -8.58 -4.81 -16.37
N ARG A 144 -7.74 -5.14 -15.37
CA ARG A 144 -7.65 -6.45 -14.70
C ARG A 144 -7.87 -6.33 -13.18
N GLU A 145 -8.69 -5.39 -12.74
CA GLU A 145 -8.89 -5.10 -11.32
C GLU A 145 -10.37 -5.06 -10.96
N LEU A 146 -10.72 -5.71 -9.86
CA LEU A 146 -12.04 -5.68 -9.24
C LEU A 146 -11.94 -5.16 -7.80
N SER A 147 -12.89 -4.33 -7.41
CA SER A 147 -13.18 -4.01 -6.02
C SER A 147 -14.37 -4.83 -5.56
N VAL A 148 -14.24 -5.52 -4.43
CA VAL A 148 -15.25 -6.46 -3.89
C VAL A 148 -15.65 -6.01 -2.49
N ALA A 149 -16.87 -5.51 -2.36
CA ALA A 149 -17.46 -5.05 -1.11
C ALA A 149 -18.42 -6.09 -0.50
N ARG A 150 -17.92 -7.32 -0.28
CA ARG A 150 -18.64 -8.39 0.44
C ARG A 150 -17.77 -8.92 1.57
N ALA A 151 -18.29 -8.95 2.79
CA ALA A 151 -17.59 -9.55 3.93
C ALA A 151 -17.31 -11.05 3.72
N SER A 152 -18.21 -11.77 3.04
CA SER A 152 -18.05 -13.19 2.70
C SER A 152 -16.82 -13.51 1.86
N ALA A 153 -16.26 -12.52 1.15
CA ALA A 153 -15.07 -12.67 0.32
C ALA A 153 -13.76 -12.64 1.11
N LEU A 154 -13.78 -12.21 2.39
CA LEU A 154 -12.57 -11.97 3.18
C LEU A 154 -11.68 -13.21 3.26
N PRO A 155 -12.15 -14.41 3.66
CA PRO A 155 -11.29 -15.58 3.79
C PRO A 155 -10.57 -15.96 2.49
N GLN A 156 -11.29 -15.94 1.37
CA GLN A 156 -10.80 -16.38 0.06
C GLN A 156 -9.86 -15.33 -0.57
N VAL A 157 -10.18 -14.04 -0.45
CA VAL A 157 -9.34 -12.98 -1.03
C VAL A 157 -8.07 -12.78 -0.21
N THR A 158 -8.14 -12.87 1.12
CA THR A 158 -6.96 -12.64 1.96
C THR A 158 -5.93 -13.77 1.91
N SER A 159 -6.34 -14.99 1.55
CA SER A 159 -5.44 -16.12 1.27
C SER A 159 -4.77 -16.05 -0.11
N CYS A 160 -5.20 -15.13 -0.97
CA CYS A 160 -4.58 -14.95 -2.27
C CYS A 160 -3.20 -14.30 -2.13
N ARG A 161 -2.34 -14.47 -3.14
CA ARG A 161 -0.99 -13.90 -3.14
C ARG A 161 -1.03 -12.37 -3.27
N LYS A 162 0.03 -11.70 -2.80
CA LYS A 162 0.24 -10.26 -3.04
C LYS A 162 0.43 -9.94 -4.53
N THR A 163 -0.16 -8.82 -4.97
CA THR A 163 0.00 -8.33 -6.36
C THR A 163 1.36 -7.67 -6.58
N ILE A 164 1.64 -7.26 -7.82
CA ILE A 164 2.84 -6.47 -8.17
C ILE A 164 2.93 -5.13 -7.40
N PHE A 165 1.82 -4.64 -6.84
CA PHE A 165 1.81 -3.44 -5.99
C PHE A 165 2.86 -3.50 -4.87
N TYR A 166 3.10 -4.69 -4.32
CA TYR A 166 4.07 -4.89 -3.23
C TYR A 166 5.53 -4.92 -3.70
N ALA A 167 5.80 -4.91 -5.01
CA ALA A 167 7.14 -4.91 -5.59
C ALA A 167 7.42 -3.58 -6.34
N HIS A 168 6.77 -2.49 -5.94
CA HIS A 168 6.91 -1.18 -6.58
C HIS A 168 8.28 -0.54 -6.34
N THR A 169 8.96 -0.89 -5.25
CA THR A 169 10.30 -0.42 -4.87
C THR A 169 11.41 -1.12 -5.63
N ASP A 170 11.39 -2.46 -5.69
CA ASP A 170 12.30 -3.28 -6.49
C ASP A 170 11.58 -4.55 -6.98
N TRP A 171 11.94 -5.03 -8.17
CA TRP A 171 11.40 -6.27 -8.74
C TRP A 171 12.16 -7.50 -8.24
N LYS A 172 13.42 -7.34 -7.82
CA LYS A 172 14.25 -8.42 -7.29
C LYS A 172 13.72 -8.80 -5.91
N GLN A 173 13.07 -9.95 -5.82
CA GLN A 173 12.51 -10.46 -4.55
C GLN A 173 13.54 -10.48 -3.41
N ALA A 174 14.81 -10.77 -3.72
CA ALA A 174 15.90 -10.78 -2.74
C ALA A 174 16.25 -9.39 -2.14
N ARG A 175 15.73 -8.29 -2.69
CA ARG A 175 15.94 -6.94 -2.18
C ARG A 175 14.72 -6.35 -1.47
N LEU A 176 13.59 -7.06 -1.48
CA LEU A 176 12.35 -6.61 -0.86
C LEU A 176 12.34 -6.90 0.64
N GLY A 177 11.64 -6.06 1.40
CA GLY A 177 11.28 -6.32 2.79
C GLY A 177 10.28 -7.47 2.94
N MET A 178 10.08 -7.93 4.17
CA MET A 178 9.09 -8.95 4.52
C MET A 178 7.66 -8.50 4.19
N LEU A 179 7.31 -7.21 4.42
CA LEU A 179 5.99 -6.70 4.06
C LEU A 179 5.74 -6.68 2.54
N GLU A 180 6.79 -6.63 1.74
CA GLU A 180 6.75 -6.49 0.28
C GLU A 180 6.87 -7.83 -0.45
N THR A 181 7.53 -8.82 0.17
CA THR A 181 7.74 -10.13 -0.46
C THR A 181 6.40 -10.76 -0.86
N ARG A 182 6.35 -11.25 -2.11
CA ARG A 182 5.17 -11.85 -2.73
C ARG A 182 5.22 -13.37 -2.72
N ASP A 183 6.39 -13.94 -2.45
CA ASP A 183 6.56 -15.35 -2.19
C ASP A 183 6.06 -15.67 -0.78
N LEU A 184 5.06 -16.54 -0.69
CA LEU A 184 4.41 -16.88 0.56
C LEU A 184 5.33 -17.63 1.52
N GLU A 185 6.22 -18.47 1.00
CA GLU A 185 7.11 -19.27 1.82
C GLU A 185 8.26 -18.43 2.37
N ASP A 186 8.81 -17.52 1.56
CA ASP A 186 9.73 -16.47 2.01
C ASP A 186 9.08 -15.58 3.08
N HIS A 187 7.84 -15.13 2.84
CA HIS A 187 7.07 -14.35 3.81
C HIS A 187 6.94 -15.06 5.15
N ARG A 188 6.50 -16.32 5.15
CA ARG A 188 6.33 -17.12 6.38
C ARG A 188 7.64 -17.24 7.16
N LYS A 189 8.76 -17.51 6.47
CA LYS A 189 10.08 -17.65 7.12
C LYS A 189 10.55 -16.33 7.72
N ARG A 190 10.44 -15.23 6.97
CA ARG A 190 10.90 -13.88 7.35
C ARG A 190 10.00 -13.19 8.37
N ARG A 191 8.74 -13.63 8.50
CA ARG A 191 7.79 -13.13 9.50
C ARG A 191 8.17 -13.52 10.93
N ARG A 192 8.87 -14.64 11.12
CA ARG A 192 9.27 -15.15 12.44
C ARG A 192 9.98 -14.13 13.35
N PRO A 193 11.07 -13.44 12.93
CA PRO A 193 11.73 -12.46 13.80
C PRO A 193 10.84 -11.25 14.12
N TRP A 194 9.91 -10.89 13.24
CA TRP A 194 8.90 -9.86 13.52
C TRP A 194 7.92 -10.30 14.62
N GLU A 195 7.42 -11.52 14.56
CA GLU A 195 6.54 -12.08 15.60
C GLU A 195 7.25 -12.21 16.94
N MET A 196 8.53 -12.55 16.94
CA MET A 196 9.32 -12.56 18.16
C MET A 196 9.49 -11.15 18.74
N ALA A 197 9.75 -10.15 17.89
CA ALA A 197 9.92 -8.77 18.31
C ALA A 197 8.63 -8.12 18.81
N LEU A 198 7.47 -8.54 18.28
CA LEU A 198 6.15 -8.00 18.61
C LEU A 198 5.35 -8.95 19.54
N GLY A 199 6.01 -9.95 20.12
CA GLY A 199 5.38 -10.85 21.09
C GLY A 199 5.00 -10.11 22.38
N MET A 200 3.98 -10.61 23.09
CA MET A 200 3.49 -10.00 24.34
C MET A 200 4.61 -9.73 25.38
N LYS A 201 5.60 -10.62 25.45
CA LYS A 201 6.74 -10.49 26.38
C LYS A 201 7.66 -9.34 26.00
N GLU A 202 7.90 -9.13 24.72
CA GLU A 202 8.71 -8.05 24.16
C GLU A 202 7.97 -6.72 24.27
N ILE A 203 6.67 -6.68 23.94
CA ILE A 203 5.81 -5.51 24.11
C ILE A 203 5.84 -5.01 25.57
N ALA A 204 5.69 -5.91 26.55
CA ALA A 204 5.80 -5.55 27.96
C ALA A 204 7.18 -4.97 28.33
N GLY A 205 8.24 -5.39 27.63
CA GLY A 205 9.58 -4.84 27.79
C GLY A 205 9.74 -3.41 27.25
N TYR A 206 8.88 -2.99 26.32
CA TYR A 206 8.89 -1.65 25.74
C TYR A 206 8.08 -0.64 26.57
N ASP A 207 7.21 -1.10 27.46
CA ASP A 207 6.25 -0.26 28.19
C ASP A 207 6.90 0.94 28.88
N ARG A 208 8.00 0.74 29.61
CA ARG A 208 8.71 1.84 30.28
C ARG A 208 9.08 2.97 29.31
N ASP A 209 9.62 2.61 28.15
CA ASP A 209 10.11 3.60 27.18
C ASP A 209 8.92 4.24 26.42
N ILE A 210 7.82 3.49 26.21
CA ILE A 210 6.54 4.02 25.73
C ILE A 210 5.96 5.05 26.71
N GLN A 211 5.87 4.71 28.00
CA GLN A 211 5.37 5.62 29.04
C GLN A 211 6.23 6.88 29.14
N SER A 212 7.56 6.76 29.00
CA SER A 212 8.45 7.92 28.97
C SER A 212 8.14 8.85 27.79
N ALA A 213 7.86 8.32 26.60
CA ALA A 213 7.51 9.14 25.44
C ALA A 213 6.13 9.79 25.58
N ILE A 214 5.15 9.06 26.16
CA ILE A 214 3.81 9.59 26.45
C ILE A 214 3.88 10.69 27.51
N GLY A 215 4.66 10.52 28.57
CA GLY A 215 4.86 11.54 29.60
C GLY A 215 5.43 12.83 29.02
N LEU A 216 6.47 12.73 28.17
CA LEU A 216 7.02 13.89 27.45
C LEU A 216 5.97 14.59 26.57
N PHE A 217 5.09 13.82 25.92
CA PHE A 217 4.01 14.36 25.12
C PHE A 217 2.98 15.10 25.97
N LEU A 218 2.57 14.53 27.10
CA LEU A 218 1.64 15.16 28.04
C LEU A 218 2.24 16.43 28.66
N ASP A 219 3.51 16.40 29.05
CA ASP A 219 4.23 17.56 29.58
C ASP A 219 4.23 18.73 28.59
N GLN A 220 4.51 18.46 27.31
CA GLN A 220 4.49 19.49 26.27
C GLN A 220 3.10 20.10 26.08
N ILE A 221 2.05 19.27 26.08
CA ILE A 221 0.66 19.75 25.96
C ILE A 221 0.25 20.55 27.21
N ALA A 222 0.67 20.12 28.39
CA ALA A 222 0.35 20.78 29.66
C ALA A 222 1.02 22.16 29.81
N CYS A 223 2.15 22.41 29.13
CA CYS A 223 2.85 23.69 29.16
C CYS A 223 2.09 24.83 28.46
N GLU A 224 1.09 24.53 27.62
CA GLU A 224 0.28 25.54 26.90
C GLU A 224 -1.22 25.44 27.28
N PRO A 225 -1.60 25.63 28.57
CA PRO A 225 -2.97 25.44 29.00
C PRO A 225 -3.91 26.47 28.34
N GLY A 226 -5.02 25.98 27.78
CA GLY A 226 -6.02 26.80 27.08
C GLY A 226 -5.67 27.17 25.64
N GLN A 227 -4.49 26.80 25.15
CA GLN A 227 -4.11 26.99 23.76
C GLN A 227 -4.73 25.92 22.86
N ARG A 228 -5.14 26.32 21.65
CA ARG A 228 -5.59 25.37 20.63
C ARG A 228 -4.38 24.69 20.02
N ILE A 229 -4.28 23.37 20.20
CA ILE A 229 -3.20 22.57 19.62
C ILE A 229 -3.65 21.88 18.33
N ASN A 230 -2.73 21.69 17.39
CA ASN A 230 -2.98 20.83 16.23
C ASN A 230 -2.70 19.38 16.59
N ILE A 231 -3.75 18.63 16.94
CA ILE A 231 -3.61 17.22 17.33
C ILE A 231 -3.06 16.33 16.20
N THR A 232 -3.15 16.78 14.94
CA THR A 232 -2.58 16.05 13.80
C THR A 232 -1.06 16.00 13.88
N ASP A 233 -0.43 17.14 14.14
CA ASP A 233 1.03 17.23 14.21
C ASP A 233 1.56 16.55 15.46
N TRP A 234 0.89 16.76 16.60
CA TRP A 234 1.20 16.13 17.88
C TRP A 234 1.04 14.61 17.85
N SER A 235 -0.05 14.08 17.28
CA SER A 235 -0.23 12.63 17.13
C SER A 235 0.80 12.01 16.19
N ALA A 236 1.18 12.72 15.13
CA ALA A 236 2.26 12.28 14.25
C ALA A 236 3.58 12.23 15.01
N MET A 237 3.96 13.30 15.74
CA MET A 237 5.21 13.33 16.52
C MET A 237 5.24 12.18 17.53
N LEU A 238 4.13 11.96 18.24
CA LEU A 238 4.00 10.86 19.17
C LEU A 238 4.20 9.49 18.51
N ALA A 239 3.49 9.21 17.41
CA ALA A 239 3.57 7.90 16.75
C ALA A 239 4.96 7.63 16.16
N TYR A 240 5.62 8.65 15.60
CA TYR A 240 6.97 8.52 15.05
C TYR A 240 8.03 8.33 16.12
N ASP A 241 8.00 9.11 17.21
CA ASP A 241 8.95 8.96 18.32
C ASP A 241 8.74 7.62 19.05
N LEU A 242 7.48 7.18 19.25
CA LEU A 242 7.17 5.85 19.78
C LEU A 242 7.77 4.74 18.90
N MET A 243 7.68 4.87 17.57
CA MET A 243 8.29 3.92 16.66
C MET A 243 9.81 4.02 16.64
N GLY A 244 10.39 5.19 16.88
CA GLY A 244 11.82 5.35 17.13
C GLY A 244 12.27 4.56 18.35
N VAL A 245 11.54 4.68 19.46
CA VAL A 245 11.83 3.99 20.72
C VAL A 245 11.60 2.48 20.61
N VAL A 246 10.43 2.03 20.20
CA VAL A 246 10.09 0.59 20.11
C VAL A 246 10.83 -0.08 18.97
N GLY A 247 10.88 0.59 17.81
CA GLY A 247 11.43 0.05 16.59
C GLY A 247 12.95 0.08 16.54
N PHE A 248 13.55 1.17 17.02
CA PHE A 248 15.00 1.43 16.91
C PHE A 248 15.68 1.69 18.26
N GLY A 249 14.99 1.60 19.40
CA GLY A 249 15.60 1.94 20.68
C GLY A 249 16.21 3.35 20.72
N LYS A 250 15.68 4.28 19.92
CA LYS A 250 16.22 5.63 19.72
C LYS A 250 15.10 6.65 19.64
N ASP A 251 15.12 7.61 20.56
CA ASP A 251 14.25 8.78 20.51
C ASP A 251 14.61 9.63 19.28
N PHE A 252 13.62 9.95 18.44
CA PHE A 252 13.80 10.83 17.28
C PHE A 252 13.73 12.31 17.67
N GLY A 253 13.23 12.63 18.87
CA GLY A 253 13.25 13.97 19.47
C GLY A 253 12.18 14.92 18.94
N SER A 254 11.17 14.42 18.23
CA SER A 254 10.13 15.25 17.61
C SER A 254 9.23 15.88 18.67
N ILE A 255 8.80 15.09 19.67
CA ILE A 255 7.98 15.57 20.79
C ILE A 255 8.73 16.65 21.58
N ARG A 256 9.99 16.39 21.93
CA ARG A 256 10.81 17.30 22.75
C ARG A 256 11.03 18.65 22.09
N SER A 257 11.22 18.66 20.77
CA SER A 257 11.46 19.88 20.02
C SER A 257 10.16 20.60 19.60
N GLY A 258 9.01 19.95 19.76
CA GLY A 258 7.72 20.40 19.23
C GLY A 258 7.72 20.52 17.70
N LYS A 259 8.68 19.89 17.02
CA LYS A 259 8.89 19.99 15.57
C LYS A 259 9.18 18.61 14.99
N GLN A 260 8.56 18.34 13.84
CA GLN A 260 8.82 17.11 13.12
C GLN A 260 10.25 17.07 12.55
N SER A 261 10.80 15.85 12.48
CA SER A 261 12.06 15.62 11.78
C SER A 261 11.91 15.96 10.29
N PRO A 262 12.89 16.64 9.66
CA PRO A 262 12.87 16.89 8.22
C PRO A 262 12.70 15.63 7.36
N ALA A 263 13.22 14.48 7.83
CA ALA A 263 13.06 13.21 7.15
C ALA A 263 11.59 12.73 7.14
N ILE A 264 10.86 12.96 8.23
CA ILE A 264 9.45 12.61 8.36
C ILE A 264 8.59 13.54 7.52
N ASP A 265 8.87 14.85 7.51
CA ASP A 265 8.15 15.80 6.67
C ASP A 265 8.35 15.51 5.16
N ALA A 266 9.56 15.11 4.77
CA ALA A 266 9.86 14.66 3.42
C ALA A 266 9.07 13.40 3.04
N LEU A 267 9.00 12.41 3.95
CA LEU A 267 8.18 11.21 3.77
C LEU A 267 6.70 11.56 3.59
N ARG A 268 6.11 12.34 4.51
CA ARG A 268 4.68 12.73 4.45
C ARG A 268 4.35 13.49 3.17
N SER A 269 5.27 14.33 2.69
CA SER A 269 5.12 15.04 1.41
C SER A 269 5.13 14.07 0.23
N ALA A 270 6.03 13.09 0.23
CA ALA A 270 6.11 12.06 -0.81
C ALA A 270 4.88 11.13 -0.82
N MET A 271 4.30 10.84 0.34
CA MET A 271 3.11 9.98 0.46
C MET A 271 1.90 10.51 -0.33
N ARG A 272 1.75 11.84 -0.50
CA ARG A 272 0.70 12.42 -1.35
C ARG A 272 0.86 12.01 -2.81
N ALA A 273 2.08 12.10 -3.34
CA ALA A 273 2.38 11.71 -4.72
C ALA A 273 2.22 10.19 -4.90
N LEU A 274 2.71 9.40 -3.94
CA LEU A 274 2.52 7.94 -3.94
C LEU A 274 1.03 7.56 -3.92
N GLY A 275 0.19 8.26 -3.16
CA GLY A 275 -1.26 8.02 -3.14
C GLY A 275 -1.95 8.22 -4.49
N VAL A 276 -1.47 9.18 -5.30
CA VAL A 276 -1.99 9.45 -6.66
C VAL A 276 -1.49 8.40 -7.65
N LEU A 277 -0.23 8.00 -7.54
CA LEU A 277 0.41 7.03 -8.43
C LEU A 277 0.15 5.57 -8.03
N PHE A 278 -0.41 5.33 -6.85
CA PHE A 278 -0.77 4.01 -6.31
C PHE A 278 -1.47 3.09 -7.33
N PRO A 279 -2.41 3.56 -8.17
CA PRO A 279 -3.07 2.70 -9.16
C PRO A 279 -2.18 2.24 -10.33
N VAL A 280 -0.97 2.79 -10.46
CA VAL A 280 0.00 2.53 -11.53
C VAL A 280 1.41 2.25 -10.95
N PRO A 281 1.61 1.16 -10.20
CA PRO A 281 2.87 0.86 -9.52
C PRO A 281 4.10 0.80 -10.46
N TRP A 282 3.90 0.35 -11.70
CA TRP A 282 4.93 0.35 -12.74
C TRP A 282 5.53 1.73 -13.01
N LEU A 283 4.75 2.80 -12.88
CA LEU A 283 5.23 4.16 -13.08
C LEU A 283 6.08 4.60 -11.88
N ILE A 284 5.69 4.21 -10.67
CA ILE A 284 6.49 4.47 -9.46
C ILE A 284 7.85 3.78 -9.59
N ASN A 285 7.87 2.52 -10.07
CA ASN A 285 9.11 1.79 -10.29
C ASN A 285 10.02 2.49 -11.32
N ILE A 286 9.47 2.90 -12.47
CA ILE A 286 10.23 3.64 -13.50
C ILE A 286 10.81 4.93 -12.92
N LEU A 287 10.00 5.71 -12.19
CA LEU A 287 10.44 6.96 -11.56
C LEU A 287 11.53 6.70 -10.52
N GLY A 288 11.45 5.63 -9.73
CA GLY A 288 12.48 5.27 -8.74
C GLY A 288 13.85 5.01 -9.36
N HIS A 289 13.94 4.61 -10.63
CA HIS A 289 15.22 4.38 -11.31
C HIS A 289 15.82 5.65 -11.95
N ILE A 290 15.10 6.78 -11.93
CA ILE A 290 15.57 8.04 -12.48
C ILE A 290 16.25 8.84 -11.35
N PRO A 291 17.55 9.17 -11.47
CA PRO A 291 18.25 9.95 -10.46
C PRO A 291 17.52 11.26 -10.13
N GLY A 292 17.21 11.47 -8.85
CA GLY A 292 16.50 12.67 -8.35
C GLY A 292 14.96 12.57 -8.36
N ALA A 293 14.37 11.59 -9.03
CA ALA A 293 12.91 11.42 -9.06
C ALA A 293 12.33 10.75 -7.80
N GLU A 294 13.17 10.14 -6.95
CA GLU A 294 12.79 9.60 -5.64
C GLU A 294 12.35 10.69 -4.63
N GLY A 295 12.76 11.95 -4.86
CA GLY A 295 12.33 13.11 -4.09
C GLY A 295 12.43 12.91 -2.57
N GLY A 296 11.31 13.13 -1.86
CA GLY A 296 11.24 13.08 -0.40
C GLY A 296 11.42 11.69 0.24
N LEU A 297 11.44 10.61 -0.55
CA LEU A 297 11.69 9.26 -0.03
C LEU A 297 13.19 9.01 0.21
N GLN A 298 14.07 9.67 -0.54
CA GLN A 298 15.51 9.43 -0.44
C GLN A 298 16.10 9.87 0.93
N PRO A 299 15.78 11.06 1.48
CA PRO A 299 16.29 11.47 2.79
C PRO A 299 15.80 10.57 3.92
N PHE A 300 14.53 10.16 3.86
CA PHE A 300 13.95 9.22 4.80
C PHE A 300 14.60 7.83 4.70
N ALA A 301 14.79 7.32 3.49
CA ALA A 301 15.45 6.05 3.28
C ALA A 301 16.90 6.08 3.77
N GLN A 302 17.61 7.19 3.55
CA GLN A 302 18.97 7.37 4.07
C GLN A 302 18.99 7.37 5.60
N TYR A 303 18.06 8.09 6.23
CA TYR A 303 17.93 8.11 7.69
C TYR A 303 17.76 6.70 8.27
N CYS A 304 16.84 5.90 7.74
CA CYS A 304 16.66 4.51 8.19
C CYS A 304 17.93 3.66 8.00
N ARG A 305 18.61 3.80 6.85
CA ARG A 305 19.88 3.10 6.57
C ARG A 305 20.97 3.45 7.59
N ASP A 306 21.08 4.73 7.95
CA ASP A 306 22.08 5.20 8.89
C ASP A 306 21.83 4.63 10.30
N VAL A 307 20.56 4.60 10.74
CA VAL A 307 20.18 4.00 12.03
C VAL A 307 20.47 2.50 12.06
N VAL A 308 20.15 1.76 10.99
CA VAL A 308 20.47 0.32 10.88
C VAL A 308 21.98 0.09 10.88
N ALA A 309 22.74 0.91 10.14
CA ALA A 309 24.19 0.81 10.08
C ALA A 309 24.87 1.12 11.44
N GLU A 310 24.39 2.15 12.14
CA GLU A 310 24.83 2.51 13.50
C GLU A 310 24.63 1.33 14.46
N LYS A 311 23.44 0.72 14.46
CA LYS A 311 23.14 -0.46 15.29
C LYS A 311 23.96 -1.67 14.91
N ARG A 312 24.09 -2.01 13.63
CA ARG A 312 24.95 -3.14 13.19
C ARG A 312 26.37 -2.99 13.72
N LYS A 313 26.95 -1.78 13.62
CA LYS A 313 28.29 -1.49 14.14
C LYS A 313 28.37 -1.65 15.65
N ALA A 314 27.38 -1.16 16.40
CA ALA A 314 27.35 -1.30 17.86
C ALA A 314 27.18 -2.76 18.32
N CYS A 315 26.55 -3.60 17.50
CA CYS A 315 26.17 -4.96 17.86
C CYS A 315 27.06 -6.08 17.28
N CYS A 316 27.95 -5.78 16.33
CA CYS A 316 28.75 -6.79 15.60
C CYS A 316 29.64 -7.67 16.50
N CYS A 317 29.91 -7.26 17.74
CA CYS A 317 30.73 -8.02 18.69
C CYS A 317 29.93 -8.73 19.82
N LYS A 318 28.61 -8.51 19.95
CA LYS A 318 27.85 -8.88 21.18
C LYS A 318 26.46 -9.52 20.96
N MET A 319 26.01 -9.68 19.71
CA MET A 319 24.63 -10.09 19.40
C MET A 319 24.26 -11.52 19.84
N SER A 320 25.23 -12.44 19.92
CA SER A 320 24.98 -13.82 20.36
C SER A 320 24.73 -13.95 21.87
N VAL A 321 25.03 -12.91 22.66
CA VAL A 321 24.98 -12.96 24.14
C VAL A 321 23.89 -12.04 24.71
N VAL A 322 23.56 -10.93 24.06
CA VAL A 322 22.60 -9.93 24.57
C VAL A 322 21.24 -10.06 23.89
N ARG A 323 20.18 -10.21 24.69
CA ARG A 323 18.80 -10.24 24.17
C ARG A 323 18.43 -8.90 23.51
N PRO A 324 17.88 -8.91 22.28
CA PRO A 324 17.43 -7.68 21.61
C PRO A 324 16.43 -6.88 22.45
N LYS A 325 16.53 -5.55 22.37
CA LYS A 325 15.70 -4.60 23.15
C LYS A 325 14.76 -3.74 22.30
N ASP A 326 14.76 -3.95 20.99
CA ASP A 326 13.95 -3.21 20.01
C ASP A 326 13.75 -4.09 18.77
N VAL A 327 12.77 -3.73 17.94
CA VAL A 327 12.38 -4.57 16.78
C VAL A 327 13.53 -4.74 15.79
N ILE A 328 14.22 -3.67 15.42
CA ILE A 328 15.28 -3.76 14.41
C ILE A 328 16.46 -4.63 14.90
N SER A 329 16.74 -4.68 16.20
CA SER A 329 17.78 -5.55 16.75
C SER A 329 17.44 -7.03 16.59
N TRP A 330 16.16 -7.42 16.63
CA TRP A 330 15.72 -8.77 16.29
C TRP A 330 15.95 -9.09 14.82
N LEU A 331 15.63 -8.14 13.92
CA LEU A 331 15.80 -8.30 12.49
C LEU A 331 17.28 -8.37 12.08
N ILE A 332 18.12 -7.49 12.64
CA ILE A 332 19.58 -7.52 12.43
C ILE A 332 20.15 -8.84 12.95
N ARG A 333 19.71 -9.33 14.11
CA ARG A 333 20.16 -10.63 14.62
C ARG A 333 19.83 -11.76 13.64
N ALA A 334 18.58 -11.84 13.17
CA ALA A 334 18.18 -12.86 12.21
C ALA A 334 18.97 -12.76 10.89
N PHE A 335 19.28 -11.54 10.45
CA PHE A 335 20.15 -11.28 9.29
C PHE A 335 21.57 -11.80 9.49
N GLU A 336 22.21 -11.47 10.61
CA GLU A 336 23.60 -11.87 10.92
C GLU A 336 23.73 -13.37 11.21
N GLU A 337 22.69 -14.02 11.73
CA GLU A 337 22.64 -15.48 11.89
C GLU A 337 22.62 -16.22 10.54
N GLY A 338 22.28 -15.54 9.44
CA GLY A 338 22.31 -16.10 8.08
C GLY A 338 21.29 -17.21 7.81
N GLY A 339 20.32 -17.39 8.70
CA GLY A 339 19.27 -18.41 8.57
C GLY A 339 18.15 -18.01 7.60
N PRO A 340 17.23 -18.93 7.27
CA PRO A 340 16.13 -18.68 6.32
C PRO A 340 15.13 -17.63 6.78
N SER A 341 15.14 -17.26 8.07
CA SER A 341 14.27 -16.23 8.65
C SER A 341 14.87 -14.81 8.58
N GLY A 342 16.16 -14.69 8.27
CA GLY A 342 16.82 -13.40 8.10
C GLY A 342 16.49 -12.74 6.76
N ALA A 343 16.71 -11.43 6.66
CA ALA A 343 16.67 -10.77 5.37
C ALA A 343 17.75 -11.35 4.44
N PRO A 344 17.47 -11.59 3.16
CA PRO A 344 18.44 -12.22 2.25
C PRO A 344 19.59 -11.28 1.83
N THR A 345 19.38 -9.96 1.91
CA THR A 345 20.36 -8.94 1.52
C THR A 345 20.32 -7.75 2.48
N LYS A 346 21.36 -6.92 2.45
CA LYS A 346 21.37 -5.66 3.22
C LYS A 346 20.23 -4.75 2.77
N GLU A 347 19.96 -4.71 1.47
CA GLU A 347 18.87 -3.93 0.89
C GLU A 347 17.53 -4.38 1.48
N ALA A 348 17.26 -5.69 1.54
CA ALA A 348 16.05 -6.22 2.15
C ALA A 348 15.90 -5.88 3.64
N LEU A 349 17.01 -5.83 4.40
CA LEU A 349 17.00 -5.39 5.80
C LEU A 349 16.72 -3.88 5.92
N ASP A 350 17.26 -3.07 5.02
CA ASP A 350 16.98 -1.63 4.95
C ASP A 350 15.51 -1.38 4.58
N GLU A 351 14.91 -2.18 3.69
CA GLU A 351 13.48 -2.14 3.38
C GLU A 351 12.63 -2.50 4.61
N ASP A 352 13.01 -3.54 5.36
CA ASP A 352 12.35 -3.95 6.61
C ASP A 352 12.36 -2.81 7.65
N ALA A 353 13.47 -2.09 7.77
CA ALA A 353 13.57 -0.92 8.65
C ALA A 353 12.65 0.24 8.23
N ARG A 354 12.57 0.54 6.93
CA ARG A 354 11.65 1.59 6.41
C ARG A 354 10.20 1.18 6.60
N ALA A 355 9.88 -0.08 6.34
CA ALA A 355 8.55 -0.67 6.50
C ALA A 355 8.05 -0.56 7.94
N LEU A 356 8.92 -0.76 8.94
CA LEU A 356 8.60 -0.62 10.36
C LEU A 356 8.05 0.77 10.70
N VAL A 357 8.72 1.82 10.23
CA VAL A 357 8.30 3.21 10.47
C VAL A 357 7.02 3.53 9.70
N ILE A 358 6.97 3.24 8.40
CA ILE A 358 5.82 3.59 7.55
C ILE A 358 4.56 2.83 8.01
N ALA A 359 4.66 1.51 8.19
CA ALA A 359 3.49 0.71 8.54
C ALA A 359 3.02 0.97 9.97
N GLY A 360 3.96 1.18 10.91
CA GLY A 360 3.66 1.37 12.32
C GLY A 360 3.25 2.80 12.69
N ALA A 361 4.06 3.80 12.35
CA ALA A 361 3.82 5.18 12.77
C ALA A 361 2.66 5.84 12.01
N GLU A 362 2.59 5.69 10.67
CA GLU A 362 1.54 6.36 9.88
C GLU A 362 0.14 5.86 10.27
N THR A 363 -0.04 4.54 10.39
CA THR A 363 -1.36 3.98 10.71
C THR A 363 -1.79 4.31 12.14
N THR A 364 -0.84 4.37 13.07
CA THR A 364 -1.11 4.72 14.47
C THR A 364 -1.50 6.18 14.62
N TYR A 365 -0.78 7.14 14.03
CA TYR A 365 -1.19 8.54 14.16
C TYR A 365 -2.53 8.80 13.50
N VAL A 366 -2.82 8.21 12.33
CA VAL A 366 -4.12 8.40 11.66
C VAL A 366 -5.24 7.93 12.58
N THR A 367 -5.05 6.80 13.27
CA THR A 367 -6.02 6.29 14.24
C THR A 367 -6.18 7.23 15.42
N LEU A 368 -5.08 7.70 16.03
CA LEU A 368 -5.11 8.64 17.16
C LEU A 368 -5.83 9.95 16.81
N VAL A 369 -5.50 10.55 15.67
CA VAL A 369 -6.14 11.80 15.22
C VAL A 369 -7.65 11.63 15.08
N ASN A 370 -8.10 10.53 14.49
CA ASN A 370 -9.53 10.27 14.33
C ASN A 370 -10.21 9.93 15.66
N ALA A 371 -9.54 9.22 16.58
CA ALA A 371 -10.07 8.94 17.91
C ALA A 371 -10.28 10.24 18.71
N PHE A 372 -9.28 11.12 18.74
CA PHE A 372 -9.39 12.43 19.39
C PHE A 372 -10.47 13.30 18.75
N TYR A 373 -10.57 13.31 17.41
CA TYR A 373 -11.64 14.00 16.70
C TYR A 373 -13.03 13.51 17.14
N TYR A 374 -13.26 12.20 17.17
CA TYR A 374 -14.56 11.65 17.55
C TYR A 374 -14.89 11.89 19.02
N LEU A 375 -13.92 11.77 19.92
CA LEU A 375 -14.12 12.08 21.33
C LEU A 375 -14.47 13.56 21.54
N ALA A 376 -13.76 14.47 20.86
CA ALA A 376 -14.07 15.89 20.91
C ALA A 376 -15.44 16.23 20.32
N ALA A 377 -15.86 15.52 19.27
CA ALA A 377 -17.16 15.69 18.63
C ALA A 377 -18.33 15.06 19.41
N HIS A 378 -18.06 14.14 20.35
CA HIS A 378 -19.08 13.42 21.12
C HIS A 378 -18.82 13.54 22.64
N PRO A 379 -19.14 14.69 23.27
CA PRO A 379 -18.83 14.96 24.68
C PRO A 379 -19.40 13.94 25.67
N SER A 380 -20.56 13.33 25.35
CA SER A 380 -21.15 12.28 26.19
C SER A 380 -20.30 11.02 26.21
N VAL A 381 -19.76 10.59 25.06
CA VAL A 381 -18.86 9.43 24.98
C VAL A 381 -17.57 9.74 25.71
N TYR A 382 -17.00 10.94 25.50
CA TYR A 382 -15.80 11.39 26.22
C TYR A 382 -16.00 11.35 27.74
N ALA A 383 -17.09 11.93 28.26
CA ALA A 383 -17.37 11.94 29.70
C ALA A 383 -17.57 10.53 30.27
N ASN A 384 -18.17 9.63 29.50
CA ASN A 384 -18.34 8.23 29.91
C ASN A 384 -17.00 7.48 29.96
N LEU A 385 -16.17 7.66 28.94
CA LEU A 385 -14.82 7.08 28.88
C LEU A 385 -13.94 7.62 30.00
N GLN A 386 -14.00 8.92 30.26
CA GLN A 386 -13.27 9.54 31.37
C GLN A 386 -13.66 8.91 32.71
N ARG A 387 -14.97 8.72 32.97
CA ARG A 387 -15.44 8.03 34.19
C ARG A 387 -14.94 6.59 34.30
N GLU A 388 -14.88 5.85 33.19
CA GLU A 388 -14.34 4.48 33.17
C GLU A 388 -12.84 4.46 33.51
N VAL A 389 -12.07 5.38 32.92
CA VAL A 389 -10.63 5.53 33.18
C VAL A 389 -10.36 6.00 34.62
N ASP A 390 -11.09 7.00 35.11
CA ASP A 390 -10.97 7.51 36.48
C ASP A 390 -11.29 6.43 37.52
N ALA A 391 -12.26 5.56 37.24
CA ALA A 391 -12.58 4.43 38.11
C ALA A 391 -11.46 3.37 38.15
N ALA A 392 -10.78 3.12 37.02
CA ALA A 392 -9.64 2.22 36.96
C ALA A 392 -8.35 2.83 37.59
N CYS A 393 -8.26 4.16 37.55
CA CYS A 393 -7.12 4.96 37.97
C CYS A 393 -7.54 6.03 39.02
N PRO A 394 -7.96 5.63 40.24
CA PRO A 394 -8.51 6.56 41.24
C PRO A 394 -7.51 7.57 41.80
N GLY A 395 -6.20 7.36 41.59
CA GLY A 395 -5.14 8.31 41.93
C GLY A 395 -4.75 9.23 40.76
N GLY A 396 -5.57 9.28 39.71
CA GLY A 396 -5.24 9.96 38.46
C GLY A 396 -4.03 9.34 37.79
N GLU A 397 -3.21 10.19 37.15
CA GLU A 397 -2.00 9.80 36.42
C GLU A 397 -1.02 8.98 37.27
N ALA A 398 -0.85 9.31 38.55
CA ALA A 398 0.04 8.57 39.45
C ALA A 398 -0.39 7.11 39.69
N SER A 399 -1.65 6.77 39.41
CA SER A 399 -2.18 5.42 39.53
C SER A 399 -2.28 4.66 38.20
N PHE A 400 -1.90 5.30 37.10
CA PHE A 400 -1.94 4.70 35.77
C PHE A 400 -0.95 3.55 35.64
N THR A 401 -1.43 2.41 35.15
CA THR A 401 -0.59 1.34 34.61
C THR A 401 -1.30 0.73 33.40
N HIS A 402 -0.53 0.24 32.42
CA HIS A 402 -1.10 -0.45 31.26
C HIS A 402 -2.06 -1.58 31.67
N ASP A 403 -1.71 -2.36 32.70
CA ASP A 403 -2.53 -3.46 33.19
C ASP A 403 -3.92 -3.06 33.70
N ARG A 404 -4.07 -1.84 34.23
CA ARG A 404 -5.36 -1.33 34.71
C ARG A 404 -6.28 -0.91 33.56
N VAL A 405 -5.71 -0.45 32.46
CA VAL A 405 -6.48 0.15 31.35
C VAL A 405 -6.65 -0.76 30.14
N LYS A 406 -5.83 -1.82 30.01
CA LYS A 406 -5.79 -2.69 28.82
C LYS A 406 -7.06 -3.47 28.49
N ASN A 407 -8.03 -3.53 29.40
CA ASN A 407 -9.27 -4.31 29.25
C ASN A 407 -10.52 -3.45 29.55
N LEU A 408 -10.44 -2.13 29.36
CA LEU A 408 -11.57 -1.24 29.60
C LEU A 408 -12.55 -1.31 28.41
N PRO A 409 -13.80 -1.79 28.63
CA PRO A 409 -14.71 -2.08 27.52
C PRO A 409 -15.04 -0.85 26.66
N LEU A 410 -15.24 0.33 27.25
CA LEU A 410 -15.57 1.52 26.47
C LEU A 410 -14.33 2.10 25.76
N LEU A 411 -13.14 1.97 26.35
CA LEU A 411 -11.88 2.32 25.67
C LEU A 411 -11.66 1.50 24.40
N ASP A 412 -11.77 0.17 24.50
CA ASP A 412 -11.64 -0.75 23.36
C ASP A 412 -12.73 -0.48 22.32
N ALA A 413 -13.95 -0.18 22.77
CA ALA A 413 -15.06 0.19 21.91
C ALA A 413 -14.82 1.48 21.12
N VAL A 414 -14.22 2.50 21.74
CA VAL A 414 -13.85 3.76 21.07
C VAL A 414 -12.78 3.51 20.02
N ILE A 415 -11.78 2.69 20.32
CA ILE A 415 -10.72 2.33 19.36
C ILE A 415 -11.32 1.56 18.18
N ASN A 416 -12.13 0.54 18.44
CA ASN A 416 -12.76 -0.28 17.40
C ASN A 416 -13.71 0.54 16.51
N GLU A 417 -14.54 1.40 17.09
CA GLU A 417 -15.45 2.26 16.32
C GLU A 417 -14.70 3.30 15.49
N THR A 418 -13.59 3.82 16.02
CA THR A 418 -12.69 4.70 15.28
C THR A 418 -12.09 3.98 14.08
N LEU A 419 -11.55 2.77 14.26
CA LEU A 419 -10.99 1.95 13.18
C LEU A 419 -12.06 1.50 12.16
N ARG A 420 -13.30 1.30 12.60
CA ARG A 420 -14.44 0.98 11.73
C ARG A 420 -14.75 2.14 10.79
N LEU A 421 -14.88 3.35 11.35
CA LEU A 421 -15.20 4.55 10.57
C LEU A 421 -13.99 5.13 9.85
N LYS A 422 -12.79 5.10 10.39
CA LYS A 422 -11.63 5.77 9.80
C LYS A 422 -10.49 4.76 9.68
N PRO A 423 -10.66 3.70 8.87
CA PRO A 423 -9.62 2.71 8.70
C PRO A 423 -8.40 3.37 8.05
N PRO A 424 -7.17 3.21 8.59
CA PRO A 424 -5.97 3.81 8.01
C PRO A 424 -5.65 3.36 6.57
N VAL A 425 -6.17 2.20 6.14
CA VAL A 425 -5.96 1.65 4.78
C VAL A 425 -7.32 1.48 4.07
N PRO A 426 -8.00 2.57 3.73
CA PRO A 426 -9.43 2.55 3.37
C PRO A 426 -9.74 1.77 2.07
N LEU A 427 -8.80 1.67 1.14
CA LEU A 427 -8.96 0.99 -0.15
C LEU A 427 -8.76 -0.52 -0.06
N GLY A 428 -8.29 -1.03 1.08
CA GLY A 428 -7.89 -2.43 1.24
C GLY A 428 -6.56 -2.76 0.56
N GLN A 429 -6.10 -3.97 0.81
CA GLN A 429 -4.84 -4.49 0.27
C GLN A 429 -5.10 -5.28 -1.02
N PRO A 430 -4.43 -4.96 -2.14
CA PRO A 430 -4.64 -5.67 -3.38
C PRO A 430 -4.06 -7.09 -3.32
N ARG A 431 -4.85 -8.06 -3.77
CA ARG A 431 -4.50 -9.48 -3.86
C ARG A 431 -4.67 -9.97 -5.28
N LEU A 432 -3.89 -10.97 -5.68
CA LEU A 432 -4.00 -11.58 -7.01
C LEU A 432 -4.65 -12.95 -6.89
N THR A 433 -5.78 -13.14 -7.55
CA THR A 433 -6.46 -14.44 -7.62
C THR A 433 -5.53 -15.49 -8.22
N PRO A 434 -5.62 -16.76 -7.78
CA PRO A 434 -4.82 -17.84 -8.35
C PRO A 434 -5.19 -18.11 -9.83
N PRO A 435 -4.35 -18.78 -10.62
CA PRO A 435 -4.58 -19.00 -12.06
C PRO A 435 -5.92 -19.69 -12.39
N GLU A 436 -6.37 -20.60 -11.53
CA GLU A 436 -7.65 -21.31 -11.63
C GLU A 436 -8.87 -20.43 -11.34
N GLY A 437 -8.67 -19.20 -10.85
CA GLY A 437 -9.72 -18.29 -10.40
C GLY A 437 -10.15 -18.52 -8.96
N LEU A 438 -11.07 -17.69 -8.50
CA LEU A 438 -11.49 -17.64 -7.10
C LEU A 438 -13.01 -17.69 -7.01
N ARG A 439 -13.53 -18.73 -6.36
CA ARG A 439 -14.95 -18.85 -6.00
C ARG A 439 -15.15 -18.18 -4.64
N ILE A 440 -16.00 -17.15 -4.60
CA ILE A 440 -16.34 -16.44 -3.37
C ILE A 440 -17.61 -17.03 -2.75
N ASP A 441 -18.71 -16.92 -3.48
CA ASP A 441 -20.04 -17.44 -3.11
C ASP A 441 -20.59 -18.25 -4.31
N ASP A 442 -21.76 -18.87 -4.15
CA ASP A 442 -22.42 -19.62 -5.23
C ASP A 442 -22.64 -18.76 -6.50
N ASP A 443 -22.92 -17.47 -6.33
CA ASP A 443 -23.19 -16.51 -7.40
C ASP A 443 -21.94 -15.77 -7.92
N LEU A 444 -20.80 -15.87 -7.23
CA LEU A 444 -19.61 -15.06 -7.53
C LEU A 444 -18.35 -15.89 -7.78
N PHE A 445 -17.95 -15.95 -9.05
CA PHE A 445 -16.65 -16.45 -9.50
C PHE A 445 -15.81 -15.32 -10.07
N ILE A 446 -14.56 -15.18 -9.65
CA ILE A 446 -13.58 -14.24 -10.20
C ILE A 446 -12.56 -15.03 -11.02
N PRO A 447 -12.33 -14.69 -12.30
CA PRO A 447 -11.31 -15.35 -13.12
C PRO A 447 -9.90 -15.21 -12.53
N GLY A 448 -8.99 -16.13 -12.89
CA GLY A 448 -7.61 -16.09 -12.42
C GLY A 448 -6.78 -14.91 -12.91
N ASP A 449 -5.67 -14.64 -12.23
CA ASP A 449 -4.75 -13.53 -12.49
C ASP A 449 -5.43 -12.14 -12.52
N VAL A 450 -6.40 -11.92 -11.65
CA VAL A 450 -7.13 -10.65 -11.48
C VAL A 450 -6.71 -10.03 -10.16
N HIS A 451 -6.47 -8.71 -10.19
CA HIS A 451 -6.24 -7.93 -8.99
C HIS A 451 -7.59 -7.70 -8.29
N VAL A 452 -7.66 -8.06 -7.01
CA VAL A 452 -8.86 -7.91 -6.20
C VAL A 452 -8.51 -7.13 -4.95
N SER A 453 -9.29 -6.09 -4.67
CA SER A 453 -9.17 -5.30 -3.44
C SER A 453 -10.50 -5.28 -2.70
N MET A 454 -10.44 -5.34 -1.37
CA MET A 454 -11.60 -5.28 -0.49
C MET A 454 -11.60 -3.95 0.26
N PRO A 455 -12.41 -2.96 -0.18
CA PRO A 455 -12.34 -1.62 0.38
C PRO A 455 -12.87 -1.60 1.82
N GLN A 456 -11.95 -1.54 2.79
CA GLN A 456 -12.25 -1.45 4.22
C GLN A 456 -13.25 -0.33 4.52
N TRP A 457 -13.07 0.83 3.88
CA TRP A 457 -13.98 1.97 4.05
C TRP A 457 -15.44 1.62 3.77
N VAL A 458 -15.68 0.90 2.67
CA VAL A 458 -17.04 0.54 2.21
C VAL A 458 -17.60 -0.60 3.04
N ILE A 459 -16.83 -1.67 3.25
CA ILE A 459 -17.31 -2.88 3.95
C ILE A 459 -17.60 -2.57 5.42
N GLN A 460 -16.73 -1.80 6.10
CA GLN A 460 -16.93 -1.45 7.52
C GLN A 460 -18.05 -0.41 7.74
N ARG A 461 -18.68 0.08 6.67
CA ARG A 461 -19.84 0.98 6.67
C ARG A 461 -21.09 0.37 6.06
N ASP A 462 -21.06 -0.92 5.77
CA ASP A 462 -22.19 -1.56 5.12
C ASP A 462 -23.37 -1.68 6.09
N GLU A 463 -24.55 -1.18 5.70
CA GLU A 463 -25.80 -1.29 6.48
C GLU A 463 -26.24 -2.74 6.71
N ARG A 464 -25.77 -3.68 5.86
CA ARG A 464 -25.95 -5.13 6.04
C ARG A 464 -25.20 -5.63 7.26
N SER A 465 -24.07 -5.00 7.60
CA SER A 465 -23.19 -5.41 8.71
C SER A 465 -23.38 -4.56 9.97
N TYR A 466 -23.78 -3.29 9.83
CA TYR A 466 -23.92 -2.36 10.95
C TYR A 466 -25.22 -1.55 10.86
N GLU A 467 -25.94 -1.42 11.97
CA GLU A 467 -27.02 -0.44 12.09
C GLU A 467 -26.46 0.97 12.27
N ARG A 468 -27.00 1.97 11.56
CA ARG A 468 -26.50 3.36 11.56
C ARG A 468 -24.99 3.41 11.31
N PRO A 469 -24.50 2.89 10.17
CA PRO A 469 -23.07 2.67 9.95
C PRO A 469 -22.25 3.94 9.85
N GLU A 470 -22.83 5.09 9.50
CA GLU A 470 -22.09 6.35 9.41
C GLU A 470 -21.91 7.06 10.76
N GLU A 471 -22.62 6.62 11.79
CA GLU A 471 -22.61 7.26 13.10
C GLU A 471 -21.55 6.66 14.02
N PHE A 472 -20.91 7.50 14.83
CA PHE A 472 -19.95 7.08 15.84
C PHE A 472 -20.70 6.59 17.08
N VAL A 473 -20.85 5.27 17.21
CA VAL A 473 -21.56 4.64 18.33
C VAL A 473 -20.68 3.56 18.95
N PRO A 474 -19.71 3.92 19.82
CA PRO A 474 -18.82 2.94 20.44
C PRO A 474 -19.56 1.85 21.21
N GLU A 475 -20.69 2.15 21.85
CA GLU A 475 -21.37 1.17 22.72
C GLU A 475 -21.86 -0.08 21.96
N ARG A 476 -21.88 -0.08 20.62
CA ARG A 476 -22.12 -1.29 19.81
C ARG A 476 -21.05 -2.39 19.99
N TRP A 477 -19.87 -2.02 20.47
CA TRP A 477 -18.75 -2.93 20.71
C TRP A 477 -18.71 -3.49 22.13
N VAL A 478 -19.46 -2.88 23.07
CA VAL A 478 -19.49 -3.31 24.47
C VAL A 478 -20.31 -4.60 24.59
N ALA A 479 -19.64 -5.70 24.93
CA ALA A 479 -20.28 -7.01 25.06
C ALA A 479 -21.38 -7.01 26.13
N GLY A 480 -22.55 -7.54 25.80
CA GLY A 480 -23.72 -7.56 26.70
C GLY A 480 -24.42 -6.21 26.90
N GLY A 481 -23.92 -5.13 26.28
CA GLY A 481 -24.59 -3.83 26.31
C GLY A 481 -25.83 -3.76 25.42
N GLU A 482 -26.72 -2.81 25.70
CA GLU A 482 -28.00 -2.65 24.96
C GLU A 482 -27.82 -2.46 23.44
N LYS A 483 -26.72 -1.83 23.03
CA LYS A 483 -26.41 -1.57 21.62
C LYS A 483 -25.60 -2.67 20.94
N ALA A 484 -25.24 -3.76 21.63
CA ALA A 484 -24.41 -4.82 21.06
C ALA A 484 -25.03 -5.49 19.82
N GLY A 485 -26.36 -5.50 19.73
CA GLY A 485 -27.11 -6.02 18.56
C GLY A 485 -27.00 -5.15 17.31
N MET A 486 -26.43 -3.95 17.39
CA MET A 486 -26.23 -3.06 16.23
C MET A 486 -25.12 -3.53 15.29
N ILE A 487 -24.35 -4.57 15.67
CA ILE A 487 -23.42 -5.28 14.77
C ILE A 487 -24.10 -6.57 14.30
N LYS A 488 -24.53 -6.59 13.04
CA LYS A 488 -25.23 -7.71 12.39
C LYS A 488 -24.26 -8.76 11.85
N ASP A 489 -23.11 -8.31 11.36
CA ASP A 489 -22.04 -9.18 10.86
C ASP A 489 -20.68 -8.69 11.38
N ARG A 490 -20.08 -9.46 12.28
CA ARG A 490 -18.76 -9.15 12.85
C ARG A 490 -17.60 -9.41 11.88
N ALA A 491 -17.79 -10.27 10.87
CA ALA A 491 -16.72 -10.57 9.91
C ALA A 491 -16.37 -9.35 9.05
N ALA A 492 -17.30 -8.40 8.90
CA ALA A 492 -17.07 -7.14 8.21
C ALA A 492 -16.06 -6.20 8.91
N PHE A 493 -15.64 -6.50 10.14
CA PHE A 493 -14.60 -5.75 10.85
C PHE A 493 -13.23 -6.41 10.69
N PHE A 494 -12.34 -5.80 9.91
CA PHE A 494 -11.01 -6.36 9.61
C PHE A 494 -9.94 -5.26 9.47
N PRO A 495 -9.80 -4.33 10.44
CA PRO A 495 -8.88 -3.20 10.32
C PRO A 495 -7.41 -3.63 10.16
N PHE A 496 -7.05 -4.81 10.70
CA PHE A 496 -5.71 -5.39 10.65
C PHE A 496 -5.53 -6.48 9.57
N GLN A 497 -6.52 -6.64 8.67
CA GLN A 497 -6.64 -7.75 7.72
C GLN A 497 -6.77 -9.11 8.45
N ILE A 498 -6.94 -10.19 7.69
CA ILE A 498 -6.97 -11.58 8.20
C ILE A 498 -6.07 -12.47 7.35
N GLY A 499 -5.83 -13.70 7.80
CA GLY A 499 -5.06 -14.71 7.06
C GLY A 499 -3.54 -14.53 7.17
N GLU A 500 -2.81 -15.15 6.22
CA GLU A 500 -1.35 -15.34 6.30
C GLU A 500 -0.53 -14.05 6.22
N TYR A 501 -1.13 -13.00 5.66
CA TYR A 501 -0.59 -11.66 5.54
C TYR A 501 -1.20 -10.67 6.54
N ALA A 502 -1.97 -11.14 7.53
CA ALA A 502 -2.48 -10.28 8.60
C ALA A 502 -1.33 -9.56 9.31
N LYS A 503 -1.56 -8.31 9.72
CA LYS A 503 -0.55 -7.52 10.43
C LYS A 503 -0.08 -8.27 11.68
N ALA A 504 1.21 -8.19 11.97
CA ALA A 504 1.74 -8.69 13.23
C ALA A 504 1.20 -7.76 14.34
N CYS A 505 0.32 -8.29 15.17
CA CYS A 505 -0.29 -7.63 16.31
C CYS A 505 0.07 -8.39 17.58
#